data_AF-F8AAS8-F1
#
_entry.id   AF-F8AAS8-F1
#
_cell.length_a   1.000
_cell.length_b   1.000
_cell.length_c   1.000
_cell.angle_alpha   90.00
_cell.angle_beta   90.00
_cell.angle_gamma   90.00
#
_symmetry.space_group_name_H-M   'P 1'
#
loop_
_entity.id
_entity.type
_entity.pdbx_description
1 polymer ?
#
loop_
_entity_poly.entity_id
_entity_poly.type
_entity_poly.pdbx_seq_one_letter_code
_entity_poly.pdbx_strand_id
1 'polypeptide(L)' 'MTKEEDKILNILKQADGGCVYCARELFKLFVKEFPEFNQLAKKIFVKEFEEELEK' A
#
# COMPACT_ATOMS: atom_id res chain seq x y z
N MET A 1 -12.04 10.57 6.46
CA MET A 1 -10.84 10.04 5.78
C MET A 1 -9.97 11.22 5.42
N THR A 2 -8.82 11.30 6.06
CA THR A 2 -7.80 12.32 5.83
C THR A 2 -7.10 12.07 4.49
N LYS A 3 -6.45 13.10 3.93
CA LYS A 3 -5.74 13.01 2.65
C LYS A 3 -4.30 12.47 2.81
N GLU A 4 -3.91 12.10 4.03
CA GLU A 4 -2.50 11.88 4.39
C GLU A 4 -2.10 10.42 4.18
N GLU A 5 -2.99 9.50 4.47
CA GLU A 5 -2.83 8.06 4.28
C GLU A 5 -2.69 7.72 2.79
N ASP A 6 -3.49 8.36 1.94
CA ASP A 6 -3.36 8.28 0.49
C ASP A 6 -1.97 8.74 0.02
N LYS A 7 -1.44 9.82 0.60
CA LYS A 7 -0.09 10.31 0.25
C LYS A 7 0.97 9.32 0.71
N ILE A 8 0.86 8.78 1.92
CA ILE A 8 1.80 7.79 2.45
C ILE A 8 1.81 6.56 1.55
N LEU A 9 0.65 5.98 1.24
CA LEU A 9 0.56 4.81 0.36
C LEU A 9 1.10 5.08 -1.05
N ASN A 10 0.89 6.30 -1.58
CA ASN A 10 1.49 6.72 -2.85
C ASN A 10 3.01 6.90 -2.80
N ILE A 11 3.59 7.15 -1.63
CA ILE A 11 5.05 7.15 -1.42
C ILE A 11 5.54 5.70 -1.31
N LEU A 12 4.88 4.87 -0.49
CA LEU A 12 5.28 3.48 -0.25
C LEU A 12 5.31 2.65 -1.54
N LYS A 13 4.39 2.89 -2.48
CA LYS A 13 4.36 2.17 -3.76
C LYS A 13 5.57 2.49 -4.66
N GLN A 14 6.32 3.56 -4.39
CA GLN A 14 7.53 3.91 -5.12
C GLN A 14 8.79 3.26 -4.52
N ALA A 15 8.63 2.41 -3.51
CA ALA A 15 9.75 1.71 -2.88
C ALA A 15 10.57 0.93 -3.91
N ASP A 16 11.89 1.10 -3.85
CA ASP A 16 12.84 0.47 -4.77
C ASP A 16 12.46 0.65 -6.25
N GLY A 17 12.11 1.89 -6.63
CA GLY A 17 11.74 2.22 -8.01
C GLY A 17 10.38 1.67 -8.45
N GLY A 18 9.51 1.30 -7.51
CA GLY A 18 8.22 0.68 -7.82
C GLY A 18 8.25 -0.85 -7.83
N CYS A 19 9.19 -1.47 -7.12
CA CYS A 19 9.23 -2.92 -6.97
C CYS A 19 7.99 -3.42 -6.21
N VAL A 20 7.16 -4.25 -6.87
CA VAL A 20 5.90 -4.77 -6.31
C VAL A 20 6.11 -5.54 -5.00
N TYR A 21 7.23 -6.27 -4.87
CA TYR A 21 7.54 -7.03 -3.64
C TYR A 21 7.91 -6.10 -2.49
N CYS A 22 8.75 -5.09 -2.74
CA CYS A 22 9.13 -4.10 -1.72
C CYS A 22 7.93 -3.26 -1.29
N ALA A 23 7.12 -2.82 -2.25
CA ALA A 23 5.87 -2.10 -1.97
C ALA A 23 4.89 -2.97 -1.16
N ARG A 24 4.77 -4.27 -1.48
CA ARG A 24 3.88 -5.20 -0.75
C ARG A 24 4.24 -5.29 0.73
N GLU A 25 5.53 -5.46 1.05
CA GLU A 25 5.97 -5.56 2.45
C GLU A 25 5.68 -4.28 3.23
N LEU A 26 5.89 -3.11 2.62
CA LEU A 26 5.57 -1.83 3.24
C LEU A 26 4.06 -1.63 3.42
N PHE A 27 3.24 -2.03 2.45
CA PHE A 27 1.79 -1.97 2.57
C PHE A 27 1.29 -2.93 3.67
N LYS A 28 1.84 -4.15 3.77
CA LYS A 28 1.52 -5.10 4.84
C LYS A 28 1.88 -4.52 6.21
N LEU A 29 3.04 -3.87 6.34
CA LEU A 29 3.44 -3.20 7.57
C LEU A 29 2.51 -2.02 7.91
N PHE A 30 2.17 -1.19 6.92
CA PHE A 30 1.23 -0.08 7.10
C PHE A 30 -0.14 -0.57 7.60
N VAL A 31 -0.71 -1.62 7.00
CA VAL A 31 -2.00 -2.19 7.43
C VAL A 31 -1.91 -2.83 8.81
N LYS A 32 -0.76 -3.40 9.18
CA LYS A 32 -0.55 -3.96 10.52
C LYS A 32 -0.60 -2.87 11.60
N GLU A 33 0.05 -1.73 11.36
CA GLU A 33 0.08 -0.61 12.31
C GLU A 33 -1.22 0.23 12.26
N PHE A 34 -1.88 0.28 11.10
CA PHE A 34 -3.10 1.07 10.86
C PHE A 34 -4.21 0.22 10.19
N PRO A 35 -4.82 -0.72 10.94
CA PRO A 35 -5.77 -1.69 10.38
C PRO A 35 -7.03 -1.07 9.77
N GLU A 36 -7.44 0.12 10.22
CA GLU A 36 -8.57 0.88 9.68
C GLU A 36 -8.40 1.26 8.20
N PHE A 37 -7.17 1.26 7.69
CA PHE A 37 -6.86 1.60 6.29
C PHE A 37 -6.66 0.39 5.38
N ASN A 38 -6.95 -0.83 5.85
CA ASN A 38 -6.77 -2.07 5.08
C ASN A 38 -7.43 -2.00 3.68
N GLN A 39 -8.69 -1.58 3.60
CA GLN A 39 -9.41 -1.48 2.33
C GLN A 39 -8.76 -0.46 1.38
N LEU A 40 -8.25 0.64 1.93
CA LEU A 40 -7.59 1.69 1.15
C LEU A 40 -6.26 1.20 0.57
N ALA A 41 -5.43 0.56 1.41
CA ALA A 41 -4.17 -0.04 1.01
C ALA A 41 -4.38 -1.09 -0.08
N LYS A 42 -5.34 -2.01 0.08
CA LYS A 42 -5.71 -3.00 -0.95
C LYS A 42 -6.09 -2.34 -2.28
N LYS A 43 -6.96 -1.32 -2.23
CA LYS A 43 -7.43 -0.61 -3.42
C LYS A 43 -6.28 0.06 -4.19
N ILE A 44 -5.37 0.73 -3.48
CA ILE A 44 -4.22 1.39 -4.11
C ILE A 44 -3.26 0.37 -4.68
N PHE A 45 -2.98 -0.70 -3.94
CA PHE A 45 -2.04 -1.75 -4.37
C PHE A 45 -2.52 -2.46 -5.64
N VAL A 46 -3.78 -2.88 -5.69
CA VAL A 46 -4.39 -3.51 -6.88
C VAL A 46 -4.38 -2.56 -8.06
N LYS A 47 -4.67 -1.27 -7.84
CA LYS A 47 -4.68 -0.27 -8.91
C LYS A 47 -3.28 -0.04 -9.50
N GLU A 48 -2.24 -0.09 -8.70
CA GLU A 48 -0.87 0.19 -9.14
C GLU A 48 -0.19 -1.03 -9.79
N PHE A 49 -0.34 -2.20 -9.18
CA PHE A 49 0.44 -3.38 -9.51
C PHE A 49 -0.36 -4.49 -10.20
N GLU A 50 -1.69 -4.34 -10.31
CA GLU A 50 -2.59 -5.37 -10.82
C GLU A 50 -2.46 -6.72 -10.06
N GLU A 51 -1.99 -6.66 -8.80
CA GLU A 51 -1.81 -7.81 -7.92
C GLU A 51 -2.57 -7.63 -6.61
N GLU A 52 -2.91 -8.76 -5.96
CA GLU A 52 -3.46 -8.75 -4.61
C GLU A 52 -2.37 -8.45 -3.57
N LEU A 53 -2.76 -7.72 -2.52
CA LEU A 53 -1.89 -7.42 -1.37
C LEU A 53 -1.70 -8.67 -0.49
N GLU A 54 -2.73 -9.51 -0.40
CA GLU A 54 -2.76 -10.79 0.31
C GLU A 54 -2.33 -11.92 -0.61
N LYS A 55 -1.05 -11.96 -1.00
CA LYS A 55 -0.40 -13.25 -1.29
C LYS A 55 0.20 -13.81 -0.01
#